data_AF-A0A1F9Z3G3-F1
#
_entry.id   AF-A0A1F9Z3G3-F1
#
_cell.length_a   1.000
_cell.length_b   1.000
_cell.length_c   1.000
_cell.angle_alpha   90.00
_cell.angle_beta   90.00
_cell.angle_gamma   90.00
#
_symmetry.space_group_name_H-M   'P 1'
#
loop_
_entity.id
_entity.type
_entity.pdbx_description
1 polymer ?
#
loop_
_entity_poly.entity_id
_entity_poly.type
_entity_poly.pdbx_seq_one_letter_code
_entity_poly.pdbx_strand_id
1 'polypeptide(L)'
;MVRRVRSARRVWRTVARALALPLGLVVLLAALPVAGARLPITGDSFEFDLNWYLDQGTGDYAGYSEELRSHYRYAVTATTPTSASVAGDGQWSWSASDGSRDGRTESFRFTFDLTSRKYTNGSDLDPGYVNPAIWFWIPTPVARGQSYEIMNDWLGVVDLDSTKWVGFLPKKAVLLEVSGTYIRDDAYGRFDVTYHDRYWFDKETGYIVAEFFEETDTSASASFRLREEILVTASSYAVPLDLPPVLGLYGFLPALAVLGVALLVRRVRGPWTVPGTSGLGRVVVRRVRRARDLEGLTPDASRYFAAFLPVFARRAVGSGDPALVALSASRIVGLLTHDGESGVGSLFAADAGVARYLLKKLRTSDFFLEANGTSWDLTGVQAFDAFEILELADPQAVPFDASVVRPMGAQDLPAVQGIAEQVYLGRAGRWITSSFQDGDLAFVATVDGQIVGFAFATVAGTEARLHSLTVLPRYRARGLGTELMAARLSALSALGVRRAVVEISQHNAASLRVAYRAGFAPVGKSVHYARQAQTLALAFQRQF
;
A
#
# COMPACT_ATOMS: atom_id res chain seq x y z
N MET A 1 17.78 -8.00 -23.46
CA MET A 1 16.87 -8.95 -22.79
C MET A 1 17.10 -9.09 -21.27
N VAL A 2 18.34 -8.98 -20.79
CA VAL A 2 18.76 -9.19 -19.37
C VAL A 2 18.22 -8.17 -18.34
N ARG A 3 17.88 -6.93 -18.73
CA ARG A 3 17.37 -5.88 -17.80
C ARG A 3 15.88 -5.97 -17.43
N ARG A 4 15.03 -6.59 -18.28
CA ARG A 4 13.60 -6.85 -17.96
C ARG A 4 13.43 -7.80 -16.75
N VAL A 5 14.44 -8.63 -16.51
CA VAL A 5 14.44 -9.67 -15.49
C VAL A 5 14.69 -9.09 -14.08
N ARG A 6 15.43 -7.98 -13.94
CA ARG A 6 15.83 -7.45 -12.62
C ARG A 6 14.72 -6.70 -11.86
N SER A 7 13.80 -6.00 -12.54
CA SER A 7 12.70 -5.29 -11.87
C SER A 7 11.54 -6.22 -11.52
N ALA A 8 11.22 -7.18 -12.39
CA ALA A 8 10.30 -8.26 -12.09
C ALA A 8 10.78 -9.06 -10.86
N ARG A 9 12.07 -9.42 -10.80
CA ARG A 9 12.65 -10.16 -9.66
C ARG A 9 12.49 -9.46 -8.30
N ARG A 10 12.45 -8.13 -8.22
CA ARG A 10 12.25 -7.43 -6.92
C ARG A 10 10.79 -7.47 -6.47
N VAL A 11 9.85 -7.31 -7.39
CA VAL A 11 8.42 -7.46 -7.10
C VAL A 11 8.13 -8.90 -6.69
N TRP A 12 8.63 -9.87 -7.47
CA TRP A 12 8.49 -11.29 -7.16
C TRP A 12 9.13 -11.70 -5.83
N ARG A 13 10.27 -11.11 -5.43
CA ARG A 13 10.85 -11.35 -4.10
C ARG A 13 10.01 -10.79 -2.96
N THR A 14 9.32 -9.67 -3.18
CA THR A 14 8.46 -9.05 -2.16
C THR A 14 7.17 -9.84 -2.01
N VAL A 15 6.56 -10.24 -3.14
CA VAL A 15 5.41 -11.15 -3.20
C VAL A 15 5.74 -12.49 -2.57
N ALA A 16 6.88 -13.10 -2.92
CA ALA A 16 7.31 -14.38 -2.36
C ALA A 16 7.52 -14.33 -0.84
N ARG A 17 8.08 -13.23 -0.31
CA ARG A 17 8.23 -13.04 1.15
C ARG A 17 6.90 -12.80 1.86
N ALA A 18 5.99 -12.04 1.24
CA ALA A 18 4.65 -11.80 1.78
C ALA A 18 3.81 -13.09 1.82
N LEU A 19 4.04 -14.02 0.90
CA LEU A 19 3.34 -15.30 0.85
C LEU A 19 4.01 -16.40 1.68
N ALA A 20 5.31 -16.31 1.94
CA ALA A 20 6.05 -17.35 2.67
C ALA A 20 5.58 -17.53 4.13
N LEU A 21 5.19 -16.44 4.81
CA LEU A 21 4.70 -16.48 6.19
C LEU A 21 3.33 -17.18 6.34
N PRO A 22 2.26 -16.76 5.63
CA PRO A 22 0.97 -17.43 5.74
C PRO A 22 1.04 -18.87 5.19
N LEU A 23 1.77 -19.11 4.10
CA LEU A 23 1.95 -20.46 3.56
C LEU A 23 2.75 -21.35 4.52
N GLY A 24 3.76 -20.80 5.19
CA GLY A 24 4.53 -21.50 6.22
C GLY A 24 3.67 -21.88 7.43
N LEU A 25 2.76 -21.00 7.86
CA LEU A 25 1.80 -21.29 8.94
C LEU A 25 0.79 -22.37 8.53
N VAL A 26 0.28 -22.33 7.29
CA VAL A 26 -0.60 -23.37 6.75
C VAL A 26 0.09 -24.73 6.69
N VAL A 27 1.36 -24.78 6.25
CA VAL A 27 2.15 -26.02 6.24
C VAL A 27 2.41 -26.53 7.65
N LEU A 28 2.66 -25.65 8.62
CA LEU A 28 2.85 -26.03 10.02
C LEU A 28 1.56 -26.62 10.63
N LEU A 29 0.41 -26.00 10.34
CA LEU A 29 -0.90 -26.47 10.81
C LEU A 29 -1.33 -27.78 10.13
N ALA A 30 -0.95 -27.98 8.86
CA ALA A 30 -1.20 -29.21 8.11
C ALA A 30 -0.27 -30.37 8.49
N ALA A 31 0.84 -30.09 9.19
CA ALA A 31 1.82 -31.09 9.62
C ALA A 31 1.53 -31.71 10.99
N LEU A 32 0.39 -31.36 11.62
CA LEU A 32 -0.03 -32.02 12.85
C LEU A 32 -0.36 -33.49 12.57
N PRO A 33 0.09 -34.43 13.42
CA PRO A 33 -0.16 -35.84 13.23
C PRO A 33 -1.67 -36.11 13.29
N VAL A 34 -2.22 -36.67 12.22
CA VAL A 34 -3.58 -37.21 12.22
C VAL A 34 -3.52 -38.55 12.95
N ALA A 35 -4.33 -38.72 13.99
CA ALA A 35 -4.47 -40.01 14.66
C ALA A 35 -5.08 -41.00 13.66
N GLY A 36 -4.67 -42.27 13.68
CA GLY A 36 -5.34 -43.30 12.89
C GLY A 36 -6.61 -43.82 13.58
N ALA A 37 -7.48 -44.46 12.82
CA ALA A 37 -8.60 -45.30 13.27
C ALA A 37 -8.36 -45.95 14.65
N ARG A 38 -9.06 -45.48 15.68
CA ARG A 38 -8.94 -46.04 17.04
C ARG A 38 -10.18 -45.83 17.91
N LEU A 39 -10.32 -46.69 18.92
CA LEU A 39 -11.29 -46.53 20.00
C LEU A 39 -10.88 -45.37 20.95
N PRO A 40 -11.83 -44.85 21.76
CA PRO A 40 -11.55 -43.96 22.88
C PRO A 40 -10.46 -44.52 23.80
N ILE A 41 -9.51 -43.68 24.21
CA ILE A 41 -8.47 -44.05 25.17
C ILE A 41 -8.46 -43.09 26.35
N THR A 42 -7.93 -43.57 27.48
CA THR A 42 -7.70 -42.72 28.66
C THR A 42 -6.82 -41.53 28.30
N GLY A 43 -7.28 -40.32 28.64
CA GLY A 43 -6.60 -39.05 28.31
C GLY A 43 -7.17 -38.34 27.08
N ASP A 44 -8.06 -38.96 26.31
CA ASP A 44 -8.82 -38.23 25.29
C ASP A 44 -9.67 -37.14 25.94
N SER A 45 -9.69 -35.95 25.34
CA SER A 45 -10.49 -34.84 25.85
C SER A 45 -10.87 -33.87 24.74
N PHE A 46 -11.99 -33.18 24.93
CA PHE A 46 -12.39 -32.06 24.08
C PHE A 46 -13.17 -31.02 24.88
N GLU A 47 -13.08 -29.78 24.41
CA GLU A 47 -13.84 -28.62 24.90
C GLU A 47 -14.81 -28.22 23.79
N PHE A 48 -16.03 -27.83 24.17
CA PHE A 48 -17.08 -27.49 23.22
C PHE A 48 -18.04 -26.46 23.78
N ASP A 49 -18.60 -25.66 22.88
CA ASP A 49 -19.74 -24.82 23.17
C ASP A 49 -21.01 -25.57 22.72
N LEU A 50 -22.03 -25.67 23.58
CA LEU A 50 -23.37 -26.13 23.23
C LEU A 50 -24.32 -24.95 23.41
N ASN A 51 -24.81 -24.40 22.31
CA ASN A 51 -25.68 -23.23 22.36
C ASN A 51 -27.01 -23.58 21.70
N TRP A 52 -28.12 -23.27 22.36
CA TRP A 52 -29.44 -23.35 21.74
C TRP A 52 -30.13 -21.99 21.70
N TYR A 53 -31.00 -21.80 20.72
CA TYR A 53 -31.69 -20.56 20.43
C TYR A 53 -33.12 -20.87 20.04
N LEU A 54 -34.06 -20.13 20.63
CA LEU A 54 -35.45 -20.10 20.20
C LEU A 54 -35.72 -18.75 19.56
N ASP A 55 -36.13 -18.74 18.29
CA ASP A 55 -36.41 -17.52 17.55
C ASP A 55 -37.54 -17.69 16.53
N GLN A 56 -37.80 -16.65 15.73
CA GLN A 56 -38.80 -16.65 14.66
C GLN A 56 -40.22 -17.02 15.14
N GLY A 57 -40.53 -16.68 16.39
CA GLY A 57 -41.84 -16.91 16.99
C GLY A 57 -42.95 -16.14 16.27
N THR A 58 -44.09 -16.80 16.02
CA THR A 58 -45.33 -16.23 15.51
C THR A 58 -46.50 -16.54 16.44
N GLY A 59 -47.61 -15.81 16.29
CA GLY A 59 -48.79 -16.00 17.14
C GLY A 59 -48.46 -15.76 18.61
N ASP A 60 -48.74 -16.74 19.47
CA ASP A 60 -48.46 -16.63 20.92
C ASP A 60 -46.95 -16.48 21.25
N TYR A 61 -46.06 -16.86 20.31
CA TYR A 61 -44.60 -16.69 20.44
C TYR A 61 -44.08 -15.42 19.76
N ALA A 62 -44.95 -14.54 19.26
CA ALA A 62 -44.53 -13.33 18.56
C ALA A 62 -43.69 -12.40 19.47
N GLY A 63 -42.45 -12.15 19.07
CA GLY A 63 -41.50 -11.33 19.85
C GLY A 63 -40.83 -12.07 21.00
N TYR A 64 -41.14 -13.36 21.18
CA TYR A 64 -40.44 -14.22 22.13
C TYR A 64 -39.15 -14.77 21.52
N SER A 65 -38.08 -14.81 22.32
CA SER A 65 -36.82 -15.46 21.93
C SER A 65 -36.06 -15.93 23.15
N GLU A 66 -35.30 -17.01 23.00
CA GLU A 66 -34.41 -17.54 24.02
C GLU A 66 -32.99 -17.74 23.49
N GLU A 67 -32.01 -17.64 24.38
CA GLU A 67 -30.61 -17.93 24.10
C GLU A 67 -29.97 -18.62 25.29
N LEU A 68 -29.36 -19.78 25.07
CA LEU A 68 -28.43 -20.39 26.01
C LEU A 68 -27.03 -20.41 25.42
N ARG A 69 -26.09 -20.06 26.27
CA ARG A 69 -24.67 -20.15 26.01
C ARG A 69 -24.04 -21.11 26.99
N SER A 70 -23.24 -22.04 26.51
CA SER A 70 -22.47 -22.93 27.38
C SER A 70 -21.06 -23.16 26.88
N HIS A 71 -20.22 -23.63 27.80
CA HIS A 71 -18.91 -24.15 27.50
C HIS A 71 -18.59 -25.31 28.44
N TYR A 72 -18.24 -26.45 27.85
CA TYR A 72 -17.97 -27.70 28.57
C TYR A 72 -16.64 -28.29 28.15
N ARG A 73 -16.07 -29.09 29.05
CA ARG A 73 -14.90 -29.92 28.81
C ARG A 73 -15.18 -31.36 29.20
N TYR A 74 -15.00 -32.29 28.26
CA TYR A 74 -15.08 -33.73 28.52
C TYR A 74 -13.69 -34.36 28.49
N ALA A 75 -13.46 -35.32 29.37
CA ALA A 75 -12.24 -36.12 29.41
C ALA A 75 -12.53 -37.60 29.70
N VAL A 76 -11.97 -38.49 28.88
CA VAL A 76 -11.97 -39.94 29.11
C VAL A 76 -10.98 -40.25 30.23
N THR A 77 -11.51 -40.66 31.38
CA THR A 77 -10.76 -40.88 32.62
C THR A 77 -10.28 -42.32 32.80
N ALA A 78 -10.98 -43.28 32.19
CA ALA A 78 -10.62 -44.69 32.21
C ALA A 78 -11.23 -45.43 31.02
N THR A 79 -10.57 -46.49 30.56
CA THR A 79 -11.04 -47.33 29.45
C THR A 79 -10.79 -48.81 29.73
N THR A 80 -11.74 -49.66 29.36
CA THR A 80 -11.59 -51.12 29.28
C THR A 80 -11.73 -51.55 27.81
N PRO A 81 -11.56 -52.84 27.46
CA PRO A 81 -11.79 -53.30 26.09
C PRO A 81 -13.21 -53.06 25.56
N THR A 82 -14.20 -52.86 26.44
CA THR A 82 -15.62 -52.73 26.07
C THR A 82 -16.28 -51.45 26.58
N SER A 83 -15.62 -50.61 27.37
CA SER A 83 -16.26 -49.42 27.96
C SER A 83 -15.28 -48.27 28.15
N ALA A 84 -15.82 -47.05 28.20
CA ALA A 84 -15.07 -45.85 28.52
C ALA A 84 -15.82 -45.00 29.56
N SER A 85 -15.09 -44.49 30.55
CA SER A 85 -15.61 -43.61 31.60
C SER A 85 -15.17 -42.18 31.36
N VAL A 86 -16.11 -41.25 31.39
CA VAL A 86 -15.93 -39.83 31.09
C VAL A 86 -16.23 -39.00 32.34
N ALA A 87 -15.42 -37.97 32.56
CA ALA A 87 -15.75 -36.87 33.45
C ALA A 87 -15.94 -35.61 32.62
N GLY A 88 -16.99 -34.87 32.91
CA GLY A 88 -17.31 -33.59 32.27
C GLY A 88 -17.47 -32.49 33.30
N ASP A 89 -17.07 -31.28 32.94
CA ASP A 89 -17.30 -30.07 33.71
C ASP A 89 -17.63 -28.92 32.75
N GLY A 90 -18.45 -27.96 33.20
CA GLY A 90 -18.75 -26.79 32.41
C GLY A 90 -19.78 -25.89 33.05
N GLN A 91 -20.20 -24.89 32.28
CA GLN A 91 -21.14 -23.88 32.72
C GLN A 91 -22.03 -23.46 31.58
N TRP A 92 -23.25 -23.03 31.92
CA TRP A 92 -24.17 -22.45 30.98
C TRP A 92 -24.93 -21.27 31.59
N SER A 93 -25.40 -20.39 30.71
CA SER A 93 -26.29 -19.29 31.02
C SER A 93 -27.41 -19.22 29.99
N TRP A 94 -28.64 -19.06 30.44
CA TRP A 94 -29.83 -18.92 29.61
C TRP A 94 -30.50 -17.56 29.86
N SER A 95 -31.12 -17.00 28.82
CA SER A 95 -31.96 -15.81 28.93
C SER A 95 -33.05 -15.79 27.88
N ALA A 96 -34.18 -15.17 28.22
CA ALA A 96 -35.32 -14.96 27.32
C ALA A 96 -35.67 -13.48 27.16
N SER A 97 -36.42 -13.15 26.10
CA SER A 97 -36.83 -11.77 25.80
C SER A 97 -37.84 -11.17 26.79
N ASP A 98 -38.48 -12.00 27.61
CA ASP A 98 -39.35 -11.58 28.71
C ASP A 98 -38.58 -11.10 29.97
N GLY A 99 -37.25 -11.20 29.94
CA GLY A 99 -36.35 -10.81 31.02
C GLY A 99 -35.92 -11.95 31.94
N SER A 100 -36.46 -13.16 31.76
CA SER A 100 -36.08 -14.36 32.51
C SER A 100 -34.63 -14.75 32.23
N ARG A 101 -33.93 -15.24 33.26
CA ARG A 101 -32.53 -15.66 33.19
C ARG A 101 -32.24 -16.80 34.16
N ASP A 102 -31.34 -17.68 33.78
CA ASP A 102 -30.81 -18.75 34.62
C ASP A 102 -29.35 -19.07 34.23
N GLY A 103 -28.64 -19.81 35.06
CA GLY A 103 -27.31 -20.30 34.75
C GLY A 103 -26.66 -21.03 35.92
N ARG A 104 -25.89 -22.06 35.60
CA ARG A 104 -25.23 -22.90 36.60
C ARG A 104 -23.93 -23.49 36.07
N THR A 105 -23.09 -23.92 37.00
CA THR A 105 -21.93 -24.77 36.75
C THR A 105 -22.32 -26.20 37.06
N GLU A 106 -21.90 -27.13 36.22
CA GLU A 106 -22.26 -28.54 36.33
C GLU A 106 -21.05 -29.45 36.20
N SER A 107 -21.20 -30.67 36.69
CA SER A 107 -20.19 -31.71 36.55
C SER A 107 -20.87 -33.06 36.41
N PHE A 108 -20.36 -33.87 35.49
CA PHE A 108 -20.94 -35.14 35.11
C PHE A 108 -19.90 -36.24 35.21
N ARG A 109 -20.35 -37.44 35.55
CA ARG A 109 -19.56 -38.67 35.45
C ARG A 109 -20.44 -39.75 34.88
N PHE A 110 -20.00 -40.36 33.80
CA PHE A 110 -20.72 -41.45 33.18
C PHE A 110 -19.77 -42.46 32.52
N THR A 111 -20.29 -43.64 32.26
CA THR A 111 -19.62 -44.72 31.54
C THR A 111 -20.52 -45.18 30.41
N PHE A 112 -19.94 -45.43 29.24
CA PHE A 112 -20.64 -45.98 28.09
C PHE A 112 -19.94 -47.22 27.54
N ASP A 113 -20.71 -48.08 26.88
CA ASP A 113 -20.21 -49.28 26.22
C ASP A 113 -19.70 -48.95 24.81
N LEU A 114 -18.50 -49.41 24.45
CA LEU A 114 -17.82 -49.10 23.19
C LEU A 114 -18.42 -49.82 21.98
N THR A 115 -19.29 -50.82 22.19
CA THR A 115 -19.92 -51.60 21.11
C THR A 115 -21.31 -51.06 20.81
N SER A 116 -22.16 -51.00 21.83
CA SER A 116 -23.55 -50.53 21.75
C SER A 116 -23.68 -49.00 21.83
N ARG A 117 -22.63 -48.30 22.30
CA ARG A 117 -22.61 -46.85 22.56
C ARG A 117 -23.61 -46.37 23.62
N LYS A 118 -24.25 -47.28 24.35
CA LYS A 118 -25.24 -46.93 25.36
C LYS A 118 -24.57 -46.53 26.66
N TYR A 119 -25.18 -45.57 27.36
CA TYR A 119 -24.80 -45.24 28.74
C TYR A 119 -25.07 -46.46 29.62
N THR A 120 -24.09 -46.86 30.42
CA THR A 120 -24.16 -48.02 31.33
C THR A 120 -24.13 -47.62 32.80
N ASN A 121 -23.62 -46.43 33.11
CA ASN A 121 -23.63 -45.85 34.45
C ASN A 121 -23.56 -44.33 34.37
N GLY A 122 -24.46 -43.61 35.01
CA GLY A 122 -24.57 -42.15 34.90
C GLY A 122 -24.93 -41.65 33.49
N SER A 123 -25.18 -40.36 33.35
CA SER A 123 -25.44 -39.68 32.07
C SER A 123 -25.13 -38.18 32.20
N ASP A 124 -24.89 -37.52 31.07
CA ASP A 124 -24.83 -36.08 30.89
C ASP A 124 -26.13 -35.48 30.31
N LEU A 125 -27.15 -36.32 30.11
CA LEU A 125 -28.43 -35.93 29.51
C LEU A 125 -29.47 -35.62 30.59
N ASP A 126 -30.45 -34.78 30.23
CA ASP A 126 -31.57 -34.48 31.11
C ASP A 126 -32.42 -35.73 31.41
N PRO A 127 -33.13 -35.76 32.57
CA PRO A 127 -34.03 -36.85 32.91
C PRO A 127 -35.15 -36.99 31.89
N GLY A 128 -35.18 -38.11 31.15
CA GLY A 128 -36.23 -38.38 30.15
C GLY A 128 -35.81 -39.31 29.03
N TYR A 129 -34.51 -39.38 28.73
CA TYR A 129 -33.98 -40.30 27.74
C TYR A 129 -33.99 -41.75 28.24
N VAL A 130 -34.56 -42.66 27.44
CA VAL A 130 -34.60 -44.10 27.74
C VAL A 130 -33.57 -44.82 26.87
N ASN A 131 -32.50 -45.31 27.51
CA ASN A 131 -31.41 -46.04 26.84
C ASN A 131 -30.80 -45.30 25.63
N PRO A 132 -30.36 -44.03 25.76
CA PRO A 132 -29.78 -43.27 24.65
C PRO A 132 -28.38 -43.77 24.27
N ALA A 133 -27.98 -43.57 23.01
CA ALA A 133 -26.59 -43.71 22.57
C ALA A 133 -25.80 -42.41 22.82
N ILE A 134 -24.50 -42.51 23.12
CA ILE A 134 -23.65 -41.33 23.32
C ILE A 134 -23.60 -40.45 22.07
N TRP A 135 -23.59 -39.14 22.25
CA TRP A 135 -23.71 -38.19 21.13
C TRP A 135 -22.37 -37.81 20.47
N PHE A 136 -21.26 -37.89 21.21
CA PHE A 136 -19.98 -37.31 20.80
C PHE A 136 -18.98 -38.28 20.15
N TRP A 137 -19.30 -39.57 20.02
CA TRP A 137 -18.39 -40.55 19.39
C TRP A 137 -19.09 -41.65 18.60
N ILE A 138 -18.51 -42.00 17.44
CA ILE A 138 -18.93 -43.11 16.57
C ILE A 138 -17.74 -44.06 16.28
N PRO A 139 -17.95 -45.37 16.06
CA PRO A 139 -16.86 -46.27 15.74
C PRO A 139 -16.39 -46.10 14.29
N THR A 140 -15.07 -46.12 14.12
CA THR A 140 -14.35 -46.06 12.84
C THR A 140 -13.83 -47.46 12.43
N PRO A 141 -13.63 -47.76 11.13
CA PRO A 141 -13.79 -46.87 9.98
C PRO A 141 -15.25 -46.65 9.59
N VAL A 142 -15.55 -45.43 9.12
CA VAL A 142 -16.88 -45.03 8.65
C VAL A 142 -17.00 -45.20 7.13
N ALA A 143 -18.14 -45.71 6.67
CA ALA A 143 -18.47 -45.87 5.26
C ALA A 143 -19.79 -45.17 4.90
N ARG A 144 -19.88 -44.68 3.67
CA ARG A 144 -21.08 -44.00 3.16
C ARG A 144 -22.28 -44.95 3.16
N GLY A 145 -23.43 -44.46 3.60
CA GLY A 145 -24.66 -45.26 3.72
C GLY A 145 -24.75 -46.11 5.00
N GLN A 146 -23.71 -46.12 5.86
CA GLN A 146 -23.88 -46.59 7.24
C GLN A 146 -24.79 -45.64 8.02
N SER A 147 -25.38 -46.15 9.09
CA SER A 147 -26.18 -45.35 10.01
C SER A 147 -25.76 -45.61 11.44
N TYR A 148 -25.82 -44.56 12.25
CA TYR A 148 -25.42 -44.60 13.64
C TYR A 148 -26.53 -44.02 14.50
N GLU A 149 -26.87 -44.74 15.56
CA GLU A 149 -27.76 -44.21 16.58
C GLU A 149 -26.99 -43.15 17.39
N ILE A 150 -27.49 -41.92 17.47
CA ILE A 150 -26.95 -40.82 18.28
C ILE A 150 -28.12 -40.35 19.13
N MET A 151 -27.95 -40.38 20.45
CA MET A 151 -29.06 -40.25 21.39
C MET A 151 -30.17 -41.26 21.08
N ASN A 152 -31.32 -40.82 20.58
CA ASN A 152 -32.46 -41.68 20.23
C ASN A 152 -32.74 -41.72 18.71
N ASP A 153 -31.91 -41.08 17.90
CA ASP A 153 -32.12 -40.95 16.45
C ASP A 153 -31.07 -41.74 15.66
N TRP A 154 -31.47 -42.24 14.49
CA TRP A 154 -30.58 -42.94 13.56
C TRP A 154 -30.16 -42.01 12.42
N LEU A 155 -28.91 -41.55 12.46
CA LEU A 155 -28.36 -40.65 11.45
C LEU A 155 -27.58 -41.42 10.38
N GLY A 156 -27.81 -41.08 9.12
CA GLY A 156 -27.15 -41.70 7.98
C GLY A 156 -25.88 -40.96 7.56
N VAL A 157 -24.81 -41.68 7.21
CA VAL A 157 -23.57 -41.09 6.68
C VAL A 157 -23.79 -40.61 5.25
N VAL A 158 -23.79 -39.29 5.06
CA VAL A 158 -24.09 -38.62 3.77
C VAL A 158 -22.81 -38.33 2.97
N ASP A 159 -21.77 -37.82 3.65
CA ASP A 159 -20.50 -37.41 3.05
C ASP A 159 -19.33 -37.77 3.98
N LEU A 160 -18.28 -38.39 3.43
CA LEU A 160 -17.09 -38.82 4.19
C LEU A 160 -16.02 -37.73 4.29
N ASP A 161 -16.12 -36.68 3.46
CA ASP A 161 -15.13 -35.62 3.36
C ASP A 161 -15.82 -34.24 3.34
N SER A 162 -16.83 -34.06 4.20
CA SER A 162 -17.55 -32.80 4.36
C SER A 162 -16.64 -31.71 4.95
N THR A 163 -16.82 -30.48 4.49
CA THR A 163 -16.10 -29.31 5.00
C THR A 163 -16.95 -28.61 6.05
N LYS A 164 -16.54 -28.67 7.33
CA LYS A 164 -17.16 -27.92 8.43
C LYS A 164 -16.26 -26.77 8.87
N TRP A 165 -16.79 -25.55 8.84
CA TRP A 165 -16.09 -24.40 9.39
C TRP A 165 -16.24 -24.37 10.90
N VAL A 166 -15.12 -24.44 11.60
CA VAL A 166 -15.02 -24.27 13.05
C VAL A 166 -14.29 -22.96 13.29
N GLY A 167 -15.06 -21.91 13.61
CA GLY A 167 -14.55 -20.54 13.57
C GLY A 167 -14.04 -20.17 12.17
N PHE A 168 -12.75 -19.83 12.08
CA PHE A 168 -12.09 -19.44 10.82
C PHE A 168 -11.33 -20.59 10.13
N LEU A 169 -11.38 -21.79 10.71
CA LEU A 169 -10.65 -22.95 10.20
C LEU A 169 -11.62 -23.97 9.61
N PRO A 170 -11.54 -24.28 8.31
CA PRO A 170 -12.32 -25.35 7.73
C PRO A 170 -11.69 -26.69 8.09
N LYS A 171 -12.50 -27.58 8.64
CA LYS A 171 -12.16 -28.95 9.04
C LYS A 171 -12.77 -29.94 8.06
N LYS A 172 -12.03 -31.01 7.77
CA LYS A 172 -12.56 -32.20 7.09
C LYS A 172 -13.19 -33.12 8.12
N ALA A 173 -14.44 -33.51 7.88
CA ALA A 173 -15.20 -34.36 8.77
C ALA A 173 -16.17 -35.24 7.98
N VAL A 174 -16.64 -36.31 8.61
CA VAL A 174 -17.73 -37.15 8.14
C VAL A 174 -19.05 -36.52 8.56
N LEU A 175 -19.94 -36.28 7.61
CA LEU A 175 -21.27 -35.72 7.83
C LEU A 175 -22.32 -36.83 7.94
N LEU A 176 -23.03 -36.82 9.07
CA LEU A 176 -24.20 -37.65 9.34
C LEU A 176 -25.43 -36.73 9.40
N GLU A 177 -26.55 -37.12 8.78
CA GLU A 177 -27.78 -36.32 8.79
C GLU A 177 -29.02 -37.18 9.04
N VAL A 178 -30.04 -36.57 9.63
CA VAL A 178 -31.41 -37.10 9.72
C VAL A 178 -32.41 -35.95 9.64
N SER A 179 -33.60 -36.22 9.10
CA SER A 179 -34.76 -35.35 9.23
C SER A 179 -35.95 -36.17 9.67
N GLY A 180 -36.80 -35.58 10.48
CA GLY A 180 -37.97 -36.26 10.99
C GLY A 180 -39.07 -35.31 11.39
N THR A 181 -40.17 -35.91 11.81
CA THR A 181 -41.29 -35.19 12.43
C THR A 181 -41.75 -35.95 13.66
N TYR A 182 -42.20 -35.22 14.67
CA TYR A 182 -42.82 -35.80 15.86
C TYR A 182 -43.85 -34.81 16.41
N ILE A 183 -44.61 -35.26 17.41
CA ILE A 183 -45.58 -34.42 18.11
C ILE A 183 -45.04 -34.16 19.51
N ARG A 184 -44.84 -32.89 19.84
CA ARG A 184 -44.57 -32.44 21.21
C ARG A 184 -45.90 -32.04 21.84
N ASP A 185 -46.23 -32.63 22.98
CA ASP A 185 -47.48 -32.35 23.72
C ASP A 185 -47.13 -32.17 25.20
N ASP A 186 -46.95 -30.91 25.59
CA ASP A 186 -46.53 -30.54 26.94
C ASP A 186 -47.36 -29.37 27.49
N ALA A 187 -46.92 -28.79 28.62
CA ALA A 187 -47.64 -27.71 29.30
C ALA A 187 -47.83 -26.45 28.43
N TYR A 188 -47.06 -26.30 27.36
CA TYR A 188 -47.10 -25.16 26.45
C TYR A 188 -47.96 -25.43 25.20
N GLY A 189 -48.54 -26.63 25.10
CA GLY A 189 -49.46 -27.02 24.05
C GLY A 189 -48.92 -28.14 23.16
N ARG A 190 -49.72 -28.46 22.15
CA ARG A 190 -49.40 -29.49 21.17
C ARG A 190 -48.85 -28.87 19.90
N PHE A 191 -47.62 -29.24 19.56
CA PHE A 191 -46.91 -28.78 18.36
C PHE A 191 -46.58 -29.97 17.45
N ASP A 192 -46.81 -29.78 16.16
CA ASP A 192 -46.25 -30.61 15.11
C ASP A 192 -44.83 -30.11 14.82
N VAL A 193 -43.85 -30.95 15.09
CA VAL A 193 -42.43 -30.60 14.98
C VAL A 193 -41.86 -31.20 13.71
N THR A 194 -41.06 -30.42 12.99
CA THR A 194 -40.22 -30.89 11.89
C THR A 194 -38.78 -30.51 12.18
N TYR A 195 -37.87 -31.49 12.18
CA TYR A 195 -36.47 -31.25 12.51
C TYR A 195 -35.51 -31.78 11.44
N HIS A 196 -34.32 -31.19 11.44
CA HIS A 196 -33.17 -31.62 10.67
C HIS A 196 -31.92 -31.49 11.52
N ASP A 197 -31.20 -32.60 11.65
CA ASP A 197 -30.03 -32.72 12.48
C ASP A 197 -28.83 -33.16 11.66
N ARG A 198 -27.68 -32.56 11.96
CA ARG A 198 -26.42 -32.78 11.25
C ARG A 198 -25.27 -32.86 12.23
N TYR A 199 -24.60 -34.00 12.23
CA TYR A 199 -23.38 -34.20 12.97
C TYR A 199 -22.17 -34.27 12.05
N TRP A 200 -21.07 -33.68 12.50
CA TRP A 200 -19.75 -33.83 11.89
C TRP A 200 -18.84 -34.58 12.86
N PHE A 201 -18.28 -35.70 12.42
CA PHE A 201 -17.32 -36.49 13.19
C PHE A 201 -15.96 -36.52 12.50
N ASP A 202 -14.90 -36.59 13.29
CA ASP A 202 -13.57 -36.85 12.78
C ASP A 202 -13.50 -38.27 12.21
N LYS A 203 -12.98 -38.38 10.98
CA LYS A 203 -13.01 -39.63 10.20
C LYS A 203 -12.18 -40.74 10.82
N GLU A 204 -11.12 -40.39 11.55
CA GLU A 204 -10.15 -41.33 12.08
C GLU A 204 -10.42 -41.68 13.54
N THR A 205 -10.80 -40.72 14.37
CA THR A 205 -11.06 -40.99 15.80
C THR A 205 -12.53 -41.23 16.10
N GLY A 206 -13.43 -40.80 15.22
CA GLY A 206 -14.86 -40.89 15.40
C GLY A 206 -15.44 -39.91 16.42
N TYR A 207 -14.61 -39.01 16.98
CA TYR A 207 -15.09 -37.97 17.90
C TYR A 207 -15.77 -36.83 17.15
N ILE A 208 -16.70 -36.17 17.82
CA ILE A 208 -17.43 -35.03 17.27
C ILE A 208 -16.50 -33.86 16.91
N VAL A 209 -16.87 -33.14 15.86
CA VAL A 209 -16.27 -31.88 15.42
C VAL A 209 -17.30 -30.76 15.61
N ALA A 210 -18.55 -31.01 15.24
CA ALA A 210 -19.66 -30.10 15.43
C ALA A 210 -21.01 -30.82 15.28
N GLU A 211 -22.06 -30.16 15.73
CA GLU A 211 -23.45 -30.46 15.42
C GLU A 211 -24.12 -29.18 14.87
N PHE A 212 -25.18 -29.35 14.10
CA PHE A 212 -26.18 -28.33 13.87
C PHE A 212 -27.56 -28.99 13.79
N PHE A 213 -28.37 -28.75 14.80
CA PHE A 213 -29.75 -29.17 14.88
C PHE A 213 -30.66 -27.95 14.66
N GLU A 214 -31.72 -28.14 13.87
CA GLU A 214 -32.76 -27.14 13.69
C GLU A 214 -34.12 -27.84 13.63
N GLU A 215 -35.07 -27.35 14.44
CA GLU A 215 -36.47 -27.76 14.36
C GLU A 215 -37.40 -26.56 14.25
N THR A 216 -38.56 -26.81 13.65
CA THR A 216 -39.67 -25.88 13.57
C THR A 216 -40.88 -26.51 14.21
N ASP A 217 -41.39 -25.84 15.25
CA ASP A 217 -42.58 -26.22 15.99
C ASP A 217 -43.76 -25.42 15.45
N THR A 218 -44.84 -26.09 15.06
CA THR A 218 -46.06 -25.43 14.57
C THR A 218 -47.30 -25.96 15.27
N SER A 219 -48.17 -25.05 15.69
CA SER A 219 -49.50 -25.36 16.23
C SER A 219 -50.55 -24.46 15.57
N ALA A 220 -51.81 -24.57 16.00
CA ALA A 220 -52.88 -23.72 15.50
C ALA A 220 -52.74 -22.24 15.91
N SER A 221 -52.08 -21.95 17.04
CA SER A 221 -51.99 -20.58 17.59
C SER A 221 -50.58 -19.98 17.53
N ALA A 222 -49.55 -20.78 17.27
CA ALA A 222 -48.17 -20.30 17.26
C ALA A 222 -47.24 -21.17 16.41
N SER A 223 -46.11 -20.60 16.03
CA SER A 223 -44.95 -21.33 15.54
C SER A 223 -43.67 -20.72 16.08
N PHE A 224 -42.59 -21.47 16.16
CA PHE A 224 -41.26 -20.94 16.41
C PHE A 224 -40.20 -21.88 15.84
N ARG A 225 -38.95 -21.41 15.80
CA ARG A 225 -37.81 -22.21 15.41
C ARG A 225 -36.91 -22.42 16.62
N LEU A 226 -36.48 -23.66 16.80
CA LEU A 226 -35.43 -24.00 17.74
C LEU A 226 -34.18 -24.41 16.97
N ARG A 227 -33.02 -23.94 17.42
CA ARG A 227 -31.73 -24.30 16.82
C ARG A 227 -30.73 -24.62 17.92
N GLU A 228 -30.02 -25.72 17.78
CA GLU A 228 -28.91 -26.11 18.64
C GLU A 228 -27.61 -26.23 17.82
N GLU A 229 -26.52 -25.79 18.42
CA GLU A 229 -25.18 -25.81 17.84
C GLU A 229 -24.16 -26.30 18.86
N ILE A 230 -23.62 -27.49 18.63
CA ILE A 230 -22.40 -27.95 19.29
C ILE A 230 -21.18 -27.63 18.42
N LEU A 231 -20.18 -26.98 19.01
CA LEU A 231 -18.92 -26.69 18.33
C LEU A 231 -17.72 -27.08 19.19
N VAL A 232 -16.90 -28.02 18.73
CA VAL A 232 -15.64 -28.36 19.41
C VAL A 232 -14.63 -27.23 19.23
N THR A 233 -14.22 -26.62 20.34
CA THR A 233 -13.32 -25.46 20.39
C THR A 233 -11.86 -25.88 20.62
N ALA A 234 -11.63 -26.98 21.34
CA ALA A 234 -10.33 -27.60 21.51
C ALA A 234 -10.46 -29.13 21.67
N SER A 235 -9.44 -29.88 21.27
CA SER A 235 -9.44 -31.35 21.38
C SER A 235 -8.04 -31.92 21.51
N SER A 236 -7.91 -33.07 22.18
CA SER A 236 -6.68 -33.86 22.22
C SER A 236 -6.46 -34.66 20.91
N TYR A 237 -7.53 -34.89 20.14
CA TYR A 237 -7.48 -35.49 18.81
C TYR A 237 -7.37 -34.40 17.73
N ALA A 238 -6.56 -34.65 16.70
CA ALA A 238 -6.35 -33.71 15.62
C ALA A 238 -7.40 -33.91 14.51
N VAL A 239 -8.28 -32.92 14.33
CA VAL A 239 -9.21 -32.88 13.18
C VAL A 239 -8.50 -32.24 11.99
N PRO A 240 -8.38 -32.93 10.84
CA PRO A 240 -7.64 -32.43 9.68
C PRO A 240 -8.27 -31.16 9.11
N LEU A 241 -7.43 -30.24 8.65
CA LEU A 241 -7.88 -29.05 7.92
C LEU A 241 -8.31 -29.42 6.50
N ASP A 242 -9.34 -28.75 6.01
CA ASP A 242 -9.66 -28.78 4.58
C ASP A 242 -8.73 -27.83 3.82
N LEU A 243 -7.68 -28.38 3.21
CA LEU A 243 -6.61 -27.59 2.60
C LEU A 243 -7.06 -26.73 1.40
N PRO A 244 -7.91 -27.19 0.46
CA PRO A 244 -8.40 -26.37 -0.64
C PRO A 244 -8.99 -25.00 -0.24
N PRO A 245 -9.97 -24.88 0.67
CA PRO A 245 -10.47 -23.58 1.10
C PRO A 245 -9.42 -22.76 1.86
N VAL A 246 -8.55 -23.40 2.66
CA VAL A 246 -7.44 -22.71 3.35
C VAL A 246 -6.49 -22.06 2.35
N LEU A 247 -6.03 -22.82 1.34
CA LEU A 247 -5.10 -22.33 0.32
C LEU A 247 -5.73 -21.23 -0.55
N GLY A 248 -7.02 -21.36 -0.88
CA GLY A 248 -7.75 -20.35 -1.63
C GLY A 248 -7.89 -19.03 -0.86
N LEU A 249 -8.44 -19.09 0.36
CA LEU A 249 -8.78 -17.91 1.15
C LEU A 249 -7.55 -17.23 1.73
N TYR A 250 -6.63 -17.99 2.32
CA TYR A 250 -5.49 -17.45 3.06
C TYR A 250 -4.19 -17.40 2.25
N GLY A 251 -4.12 -18.10 1.11
CA GLY A 251 -2.95 -18.08 0.21
C GLY A 251 -3.18 -17.23 -1.03
N PHE A 252 -4.12 -17.67 -1.89
CA PHE A 252 -4.26 -17.15 -3.24
C PHE A 252 -4.85 -15.74 -3.31
N LEU A 253 -5.92 -15.45 -2.55
CA LEU A 253 -6.56 -14.12 -2.56
C LEU A 253 -5.60 -12.99 -2.11
N PRO A 254 -4.87 -13.14 -0.99
CA PRO A 254 -3.85 -12.16 -0.61
C PRO A 254 -2.74 -12.01 -1.66
N ALA A 255 -2.31 -13.10 -2.30
CA ALA A 255 -1.32 -13.07 -3.38
C ALA A 255 -1.78 -12.19 -4.56
N LEU A 256 -3.04 -12.36 -4.97
CA LEU A 256 -3.64 -11.57 -6.04
C LEU A 256 -3.74 -10.09 -5.65
N ALA A 257 -4.14 -9.78 -4.42
CA ALA A 257 -4.21 -8.41 -3.93
C ALA A 257 -2.84 -7.72 -3.97
N VAL A 258 -1.79 -8.39 -3.47
CA VAL A 258 -0.41 -7.86 -3.51
C VAL A 258 0.06 -7.69 -4.95
N LEU A 259 -0.23 -8.65 -5.84
CA LEU A 259 0.11 -8.54 -7.26
C LEU A 259 -0.60 -7.35 -7.92
N GLY A 260 -1.90 -7.16 -7.63
CA GLY A 260 -2.70 -6.05 -8.12
C GLY A 260 -2.11 -4.69 -7.70
N VAL A 261 -1.77 -4.53 -6.42
CA VAL A 261 -1.10 -3.34 -5.90
C VAL A 261 0.25 -3.13 -6.58
N ALA A 262 1.06 -4.17 -6.75
CA ALA A 262 2.36 -4.04 -7.41
C ALA A 262 2.25 -3.61 -8.88
N LEU A 263 1.27 -4.14 -9.61
CA LEU A 263 0.96 -3.75 -10.99
C LEU A 263 0.46 -2.31 -11.07
N LEU A 264 -0.40 -1.89 -10.15
CA LEU A 264 -0.88 -0.50 -10.04
C LEU A 264 0.28 0.46 -9.77
N VAL A 265 1.14 0.14 -8.80
CA VAL A 265 2.33 0.94 -8.48
C VAL A 265 3.24 1.06 -9.71
N ARG A 266 3.45 -0.02 -10.46
CA ARG A 266 4.24 0.01 -11.70
C ARG A 266 3.58 0.88 -12.78
N ARG A 267 2.25 0.81 -12.92
CA ARG A 267 1.47 1.66 -13.85
C ARG A 267 1.61 3.15 -13.50
N VAL A 268 1.56 3.49 -12.22
CA VAL A 268 1.56 4.88 -11.71
C VAL A 268 2.97 5.46 -11.53
N ARG A 269 4.00 4.64 -11.28
CA ARG A 269 5.36 5.12 -10.96
C ARG A 269 6.41 4.82 -12.03
N GLY A 270 6.05 4.12 -13.11
CA GLY A 270 6.95 3.78 -14.22
C GLY A 270 7.88 2.59 -13.91
N PRO A 271 8.81 2.24 -14.83
CA PRO A 271 9.17 2.98 -16.03
C PRO A 271 8.12 2.88 -17.15
N TRP A 272 8.02 3.93 -17.97
CA TRP A 272 7.08 4.01 -19.08
C TRP A 272 7.82 4.13 -20.42
N THR A 273 7.28 3.53 -21.48
CA THR A 273 7.84 3.67 -22.83
C THR A 273 7.12 4.81 -23.56
N VAL A 274 7.87 5.68 -24.24
CA VAL A 274 7.31 6.72 -25.09
C VAL A 274 6.97 6.11 -26.46
N PRO A 275 5.72 6.23 -26.96
CA PRO A 275 5.37 5.77 -28.29
C PRO A 275 5.83 6.77 -29.36
N GLY A 276 6.28 6.28 -30.52
CA GLY A 276 6.44 7.10 -31.73
C GLY A 276 7.58 8.13 -31.73
N THR A 277 8.74 7.81 -31.13
CA THR A 277 9.93 8.68 -31.17
C THR A 277 10.75 8.42 -32.43
N SER A 278 10.67 9.33 -33.40
CA SER A 278 11.44 9.27 -34.65
C SER A 278 12.93 9.46 -34.38
N GLY A 279 13.80 8.58 -34.89
CA GLY A 279 15.27 8.73 -34.81
C GLY A 279 15.92 8.46 -33.44
N LEU A 280 15.18 8.52 -32.32
CA LEU A 280 15.73 8.27 -30.97
C LEU A 280 15.72 6.81 -30.53
N GLY A 281 15.12 5.90 -31.31
CA GLY A 281 14.94 4.50 -30.91
C GLY A 281 14.00 4.36 -29.71
N ARG A 282 14.21 3.35 -28.85
CA ARG A 282 13.30 3.09 -27.72
C ARG A 282 13.57 4.03 -26.55
N VAL A 283 12.65 4.96 -26.30
CA VAL A 283 12.73 5.89 -25.16
C VAL A 283 11.95 5.38 -23.94
N VAL A 284 12.60 5.42 -22.77
CA VAL A 284 12.02 5.01 -21.49
C VAL A 284 12.06 6.18 -20.50
N VAL A 285 10.88 6.55 -19.98
CA VAL A 285 10.71 7.58 -18.96
C VAL A 285 10.67 6.94 -17.57
N ARG A 286 11.40 7.51 -16.63
CA ARG A 286 11.41 7.10 -15.22
C ARG A 286 11.47 8.30 -14.30
N ARG A 287 10.95 8.14 -13.08
CA ARG A 287 11.19 9.09 -11.99
C ARG A 287 12.65 9.00 -11.53
N VAL A 288 13.29 10.15 -11.36
CA VAL A 288 14.56 10.27 -10.66
C VAL A 288 14.24 10.27 -9.17
N ARG A 289 14.85 9.36 -8.40
CA ARG A 289 14.63 9.28 -6.95
C ARG A 289 15.87 9.62 -6.16
N ARG A 290 17.03 9.45 -6.78
CA ARG A 290 18.34 9.67 -6.15
C ARG A 290 19.30 10.22 -7.20
N ALA A 291 20.28 11.02 -6.76
CA ALA A 291 21.33 11.55 -7.64
C ALA A 291 22.02 10.45 -8.47
N ARG A 292 22.35 9.32 -7.84
CA ARG A 292 22.94 8.14 -8.50
C ARG A 292 22.13 7.53 -9.63
N ASP A 293 20.84 7.86 -9.75
CA ASP A 293 20.04 7.39 -10.89
C ASP A 293 20.54 8.01 -12.21
N LEU A 294 21.30 9.11 -12.13
CA LEU A 294 21.81 9.88 -13.26
C LEU A 294 23.29 9.62 -13.57
N GLU A 295 24.00 8.89 -12.70
CA GLU A 295 25.42 8.57 -12.90
C GLU A 295 25.64 7.72 -14.15
N GLY A 296 26.68 8.06 -14.92
CA GLY A 296 27.04 7.37 -16.16
C GLY A 296 26.07 7.59 -17.33
N LEU A 297 25.17 8.58 -17.23
CA LEU A 297 24.31 8.98 -18.34
C LEU A 297 24.90 10.17 -19.11
N THR A 298 24.72 10.15 -20.42
CA THR A 298 25.15 11.23 -21.32
C THR A 298 24.00 12.24 -21.48
N PRO A 299 24.15 13.51 -21.09
CA PRO A 299 23.11 14.51 -21.31
C PRO A 299 23.02 14.90 -22.80
N ASP A 300 21.88 14.64 -23.44
CA ASP A 300 21.67 14.82 -24.89
C ASP A 300 20.30 15.49 -25.21
N ALA A 301 19.61 16.00 -24.17
CA ALA A 301 18.26 16.55 -24.30
C ALA A 301 18.24 18.06 -24.57
N SER A 302 19.42 18.69 -24.55
CA SER A 302 19.59 20.13 -24.54
C SER A 302 20.88 20.47 -25.28
N ARG A 303 20.85 21.50 -26.12
CA ARG A 303 22.03 22.02 -26.81
C ARG A 303 22.84 22.93 -25.90
N TYR A 304 22.16 23.78 -25.12
CA TYR A 304 22.83 24.81 -24.33
C TYR A 304 23.06 24.41 -22.86
N PHE A 305 22.26 23.47 -22.34
CA PHE A 305 22.24 23.10 -20.92
C PHE A 305 22.60 21.64 -20.64
N ALA A 306 23.16 20.91 -21.60
CA ALA A 306 23.49 19.50 -21.45
C ALA A 306 24.26 19.22 -20.15
N ALA A 307 25.34 19.96 -19.88
CA ALA A 307 26.17 19.81 -18.69
C ALA A 307 25.39 19.96 -17.36
N PHE A 308 24.29 20.73 -17.37
CA PHE A 308 23.50 21.04 -16.17
C PHE A 308 22.30 20.11 -15.96
N LEU A 309 21.92 19.27 -16.93
CA LEU A 309 20.76 18.37 -16.78
C LEU A 309 20.88 17.47 -15.52
N PRO A 310 22.03 16.84 -15.23
CA PRO A 310 22.17 16.06 -14.00
C PRO A 310 22.06 16.93 -12.73
N VAL A 311 22.54 18.17 -12.79
CA VAL A 311 22.48 19.12 -11.67
C VAL A 311 21.04 19.52 -11.38
N PHE A 312 20.25 19.88 -12.40
CA PHE A 312 18.84 20.22 -12.23
C PHE A 312 18.03 19.07 -11.63
N ALA A 313 18.23 17.86 -12.14
CA ALA A 313 17.54 16.68 -11.64
C ALA A 313 17.95 16.32 -10.20
N ARG A 314 19.24 16.45 -9.86
CA ARG A 314 19.73 16.25 -8.50
C ARG A 314 19.14 17.26 -7.53
N ARG A 315 19.11 18.55 -7.89
CA ARG A 315 18.52 19.63 -7.08
C ARG A 315 17.06 19.42 -6.80
N ALA A 316 16.28 19.11 -7.85
CA ALA A 316 14.86 18.81 -7.69
C ALA A 316 14.67 17.68 -6.67
N VAL A 317 15.39 16.56 -6.82
CA VAL A 317 15.30 15.44 -5.88
C VAL A 317 15.76 15.81 -4.46
N GLY A 318 16.84 16.58 -4.32
CA GLY A 318 17.37 17.05 -3.03
C GLY A 318 16.39 17.95 -2.28
N SER A 319 15.67 18.79 -3.02
CA SER A 319 14.60 19.64 -2.49
C SER A 319 13.30 18.87 -2.22
N GLY A 320 13.19 17.59 -2.59
CA GLY A 320 11.95 16.80 -2.50
C GLY A 320 10.98 17.05 -3.67
N ASP A 321 11.42 17.77 -4.69
CA ASP A 321 10.66 18.09 -5.88
C ASP A 321 10.69 16.95 -6.92
N PRO A 322 9.61 16.76 -7.69
CA PRO A 322 9.54 15.69 -8.67
C PRO A 322 10.43 15.96 -9.89
N ALA A 323 11.18 14.92 -10.30
CA ALA A 323 11.95 14.91 -11.54
C ALA A 323 11.69 13.64 -12.36
N LEU A 324 11.48 13.81 -13.67
CA LEU A 324 11.36 12.74 -14.66
C LEU A 324 12.51 12.82 -15.66
N VAL A 325 13.11 11.68 -15.98
CA VAL A 325 14.13 11.57 -17.02
C VAL A 325 13.66 10.61 -18.11
N ALA A 326 13.82 11.01 -19.37
CA ALA A 326 13.58 10.21 -20.56
C ALA A 326 14.92 9.74 -21.13
N LEU A 327 15.05 8.43 -21.34
CA LEU A 327 16.32 7.81 -21.73
C LEU A 327 16.20 7.06 -23.04
N SER A 328 17.13 7.32 -23.96
CA SER A 328 17.45 6.43 -25.07
C SER A 328 18.82 5.80 -24.81
N ALA A 329 18.84 4.49 -24.59
CA ALA A 329 20.05 3.78 -24.11
C ALA A 329 20.63 4.43 -22.84
N SER A 330 21.86 4.96 -22.90
CA SER A 330 22.53 5.71 -21.83
C SER A 330 22.40 7.23 -21.97
N ARG A 331 21.67 7.72 -22.97
CA ARG A 331 21.52 9.15 -23.24
C ARG A 331 20.25 9.69 -22.59
N ILE A 332 20.37 10.82 -21.90
CA ILE A 332 19.25 11.62 -21.42
C ILE A 332 18.72 12.40 -22.62
N VAL A 333 17.60 11.96 -23.18
CA VAL A 333 16.91 12.60 -24.31
C VAL A 333 15.72 13.45 -23.85
N GLY A 334 15.47 13.49 -22.54
CA GLY A 334 14.54 14.44 -21.94
C GLY A 334 14.67 14.49 -20.42
N LEU A 335 14.39 15.66 -19.86
CA LEU A 335 14.33 15.92 -18.43
C LEU A 335 13.17 16.87 -18.15
N LEU A 336 12.35 16.56 -17.16
CA LEU A 336 11.36 17.47 -16.61
C LEU A 336 11.51 17.53 -15.10
N THR A 337 11.79 18.73 -14.59
CA THR A 337 11.77 19.04 -13.15
C THR A 337 10.60 19.98 -12.87
N HIS A 338 10.08 19.98 -11.65
CA HIS A 338 9.03 20.90 -11.23
C HIS A 338 9.27 21.33 -9.79
N ASP A 339 9.60 22.60 -9.60
CA ASP A 339 9.82 23.18 -8.29
C ASP A 339 8.47 23.43 -7.59
N GLY A 340 8.24 22.76 -6.47
CA GLY A 340 7.01 22.89 -5.71
C GLY A 340 6.85 24.23 -4.96
N GLU A 341 7.93 25.01 -4.78
CA GLU A 341 7.86 26.34 -4.16
C GLU A 341 7.35 27.39 -5.15
N SER A 342 7.85 27.35 -6.39
CA SER A 342 7.47 28.28 -7.45
C SER A 342 6.29 27.83 -8.29
N GLY A 343 6.02 26.52 -8.34
CA GLY A 343 5.09 25.92 -9.29
C GLY A 343 5.64 25.83 -10.72
N VAL A 344 6.91 26.20 -10.95
CA VAL A 344 7.52 26.29 -12.29
C VAL A 344 8.36 25.05 -12.60
N GLY A 345 8.22 24.53 -13.81
CA GLY A 345 9.05 23.45 -14.32
C GLY A 345 10.18 23.88 -15.26
N SER A 346 11.15 22.99 -15.43
CA SER A 346 12.14 23.09 -16.51
C SER A 346 12.08 21.82 -17.34
N LEU A 347 11.71 21.98 -18.60
CA LEU A 347 11.55 20.91 -19.58
C LEU A 347 12.66 20.99 -20.63
N PHE A 348 13.39 19.89 -20.76
CA PHE A 348 14.36 19.65 -21.81
C PHE A 348 13.93 18.39 -22.55
N ALA A 349 13.92 18.41 -23.88
CA ALA A 349 13.52 17.26 -24.68
C ALA A 349 14.18 17.32 -26.05
N ALA A 350 14.63 16.15 -26.52
CA ALA A 350 15.20 16.02 -27.87
C ALA A 350 14.13 16.06 -28.98
N ASP A 351 12.86 15.75 -28.67
CA ASP A 351 11.74 15.85 -29.60
C ASP A 351 10.40 16.17 -28.91
N ALA A 352 9.40 16.57 -29.72
CA ALA A 352 8.05 16.92 -29.24
C ALA A 352 7.26 15.73 -28.65
N GLY A 353 7.58 14.48 -29.03
CA GLY A 353 6.99 13.28 -28.46
C GLY A 353 7.43 13.06 -27.01
N VAL A 354 8.73 13.20 -26.75
CA VAL A 354 9.33 13.13 -25.41
C VAL A 354 8.80 14.25 -24.53
N ALA A 355 8.75 15.49 -25.03
CA ALA A 355 8.21 16.65 -24.31
C ALA A 355 6.76 16.41 -23.84
N ARG A 356 5.85 16.06 -24.78
CA ARG A 356 4.44 15.76 -24.47
C ARG A 356 4.30 14.60 -23.49
N TYR A 357 5.13 13.56 -23.63
CA TYR A 357 5.06 12.42 -22.74
C TYR A 357 5.51 12.76 -21.31
N LEU A 358 6.55 13.57 -21.14
CA LEU A 358 7.00 14.05 -19.84
C LEU A 358 5.90 14.89 -19.16
N LEU A 359 5.32 15.86 -19.88
CA LEU A 359 4.21 16.68 -19.38
C LEU A 359 2.95 15.86 -19.05
N LYS A 360 2.69 14.77 -19.80
CA LYS A 360 1.61 13.83 -19.48
C LYS A 360 1.85 13.09 -18.17
N LYS A 361 3.11 12.82 -17.80
CA LYS A 361 3.49 12.01 -16.62
C LYS A 361 3.74 12.84 -15.38
N LEU A 362 4.20 14.07 -15.54
CA LEU A 362 4.31 15.07 -14.49
C LEU A 362 3.60 16.31 -15.00
N ARG A 363 2.36 16.51 -14.51
CA ARG A 363 1.50 17.61 -14.96
C ARG A 363 2.07 18.92 -14.45
N THR A 364 2.68 19.67 -15.35
CA THR A 364 3.21 21.00 -15.10
C THR A 364 2.53 21.98 -16.04
N SER A 365 1.88 23.02 -15.49
CA SER A 365 1.18 24.05 -16.25
C SER A 365 2.07 25.21 -16.67
N ASP A 366 3.14 25.45 -15.91
CA ASP A 366 4.05 26.58 -16.07
C ASP A 366 5.48 26.04 -16.12
N PHE A 367 6.17 26.21 -17.25
CA PHE A 367 7.50 25.66 -17.44
C PHE A 367 8.32 26.36 -18.52
N PHE A 368 9.64 26.31 -18.36
CA PHE A 368 10.59 26.71 -19.40
C PHE A 368 10.88 25.55 -20.35
N LEU A 369 10.97 25.86 -21.63
CA LEU A 369 11.35 24.92 -22.68
C LEU A 369 12.36 25.56 -23.64
N GLU A 370 13.48 24.88 -23.84
CA GLU A 370 14.51 25.30 -24.78
C GLU A 370 14.01 25.24 -26.23
N ALA A 371 14.17 26.34 -26.96
CA ALA A 371 13.81 26.42 -28.38
C ALA A 371 15.03 26.05 -29.24
N ASN A 372 15.05 24.80 -29.73
CA ASN A 372 16.13 24.26 -30.56
C ASN A 372 15.75 24.18 -32.05
N GLY A 373 15.01 25.17 -32.57
CA GLY A 373 14.51 25.16 -33.94
C GLY A 373 13.42 24.11 -34.22
N THR A 374 12.98 23.39 -33.18
CA THR A 374 11.86 22.46 -33.23
C THR A 374 10.56 23.22 -32.98
N SER A 375 9.55 22.99 -33.82
CA SER A 375 8.19 23.48 -33.55
C SER A 375 7.56 22.60 -32.47
N TRP A 376 7.14 23.22 -31.37
CA TRP A 376 6.54 22.54 -30.23
C TRP A 376 5.02 22.60 -30.32
N ASP A 377 4.39 21.51 -30.76
CA ASP A 377 2.94 21.34 -30.64
C ASP A 377 2.59 20.83 -29.24
N LEU A 378 2.33 21.77 -28.33
CA LEU A 378 1.99 21.52 -26.93
C LEU A 378 0.55 21.97 -26.66
N THR A 379 -0.34 21.01 -26.40
CA THR A 379 -1.75 21.30 -26.16
C THR A 379 -1.99 21.83 -24.74
N GLY A 380 -2.81 22.89 -24.63
CA GLY A 380 -3.27 23.41 -23.34
C GLY A 380 -2.30 24.33 -22.59
N VAL A 381 -1.27 24.84 -23.27
CA VAL A 381 -0.34 25.87 -22.79
C VAL A 381 -0.04 26.87 -23.91
N GLN A 382 0.31 28.11 -23.56
CA GLN A 382 0.67 29.16 -24.50
C GLN A 382 2.07 29.70 -24.18
N ALA A 383 2.83 30.06 -25.23
CA ALA A 383 4.09 30.77 -25.07
C ALA A 383 3.82 32.17 -24.52
N PHE A 384 4.44 32.50 -23.38
CA PHE A 384 4.19 33.73 -22.65
C PHE A 384 5.35 34.72 -22.75
N ASP A 385 6.58 34.26 -22.52
CA ASP A 385 7.79 35.08 -22.63
C ASP A 385 8.91 34.28 -23.31
N ALA A 386 9.82 34.99 -23.97
CA ALA A 386 11.01 34.45 -24.59
C ALA A 386 12.25 35.01 -23.89
N PHE A 387 13.12 34.10 -23.48
CA PHE A 387 14.39 34.38 -22.85
C PHE A 387 15.49 34.16 -23.87
N GLU A 388 16.37 35.14 -24.04
CA GLU A 388 17.59 34.97 -24.81
C GLU A 388 18.57 34.14 -24.01
N ILE A 389 19.05 33.07 -24.64
CA ILE A 389 20.20 32.32 -24.14
C ILE A 389 21.43 33.02 -24.70
N LEU A 390 22.20 33.64 -23.82
CA LEU A 390 23.45 34.29 -24.16
C LEU A 390 24.63 33.42 -23.73
N GLU A 391 25.70 33.43 -24.51
CA GLU A 391 26.91 32.66 -24.27
C GLU A 391 28.14 33.56 -24.27
N LEU A 392 29.10 33.24 -23.40
CA LEU A 392 30.44 33.80 -23.37
C LEU A 392 31.45 32.65 -23.42
N ALA A 393 32.30 32.65 -24.44
CA ALA A 393 33.44 31.75 -24.54
C ALA A 393 34.62 32.28 -23.73
N ASP A 394 35.35 31.36 -23.08
CA ASP A 394 36.58 31.62 -22.32
C ASP A 394 36.48 32.87 -21.42
N PRO A 395 35.61 32.85 -20.39
CA PRO A 395 35.44 33.98 -19.47
C PRO A 395 36.78 34.41 -18.87
N GLN A 396 37.07 35.70 -19.02
CA GLN A 396 38.30 36.32 -18.54
C GLN A 396 38.10 36.90 -17.13
N ALA A 397 39.20 37.02 -16.40
CA ALA A 397 39.18 37.72 -15.12
C ALA A 397 38.83 39.20 -15.32
N VAL A 398 37.76 39.66 -14.67
CA VAL A 398 37.31 41.05 -14.72
C VAL A 398 37.53 41.67 -13.34
N PRO A 399 38.23 42.82 -13.23
CA PRO A 399 38.33 43.55 -11.97
C PRO A 399 36.94 43.94 -11.45
N PHE A 400 36.76 43.81 -10.13
CA PHE A 400 35.56 44.27 -9.43
C PHE A 400 35.97 44.89 -8.09
N ASP A 401 35.14 45.77 -7.55
CA ASP A 401 35.38 46.41 -6.26
C ASP A 401 35.01 45.46 -5.11
N ALA A 402 36.04 44.92 -4.46
CA ALA A 402 35.89 44.01 -3.32
C ALA A 402 35.32 44.67 -2.05
N SER A 403 35.28 46.02 -1.99
CA SER A 403 34.58 46.74 -0.92
C SER A 403 33.07 46.78 -1.13
N VAL A 404 32.62 46.58 -2.37
CA VAL A 404 31.21 46.61 -2.79
C VAL A 404 30.65 45.19 -2.99
N VAL A 405 31.43 44.27 -3.55
CA VAL A 405 31.01 42.88 -3.80
C VAL A 405 31.95 41.90 -3.13
N ARG A 406 31.37 40.91 -2.44
CA ARG A 406 32.12 39.82 -1.79
C ARG A 406 31.43 38.47 -1.98
N PRO A 407 32.16 37.35 -1.80
CA PRO A 407 31.53 36.04 -1.69
C PRO A 407 30.44 36.02 -0.61
N MET A 408 29.35 35.32 -0.91
CA MET A 408 28.25 35.07 0.01
C MET A 408 28.67 34.02 1.05
N GLY A 409 28.37 34.27 2.33
CA GLY A 409 28.48 33.31 3.42
C GLY A 409 27.11 32.77 3.85
N ALA A 410 27.10 31.71 4.66
CA ALA A 410 25.86 31.11 5.16
C ALA A 410 25.01 32.10 5.99
N GLN A 411 25.66 33.02 6.69
CA GLN A 411 25.01 34.09 7.46
C GLN A 411 24.22 35.08 6.59
N ASP A 412 24.53 35.17 5.30
CA ASP A 412 23.87 36.09 4.37
C ASP A 412 22.55 35.51 3.82
N LEU A 413 22.29 34.21 4.01
CA LEU A 413 21.13 33.49 3.47
C LEU A 413 19.80 34.19 3.77
N PRO A 414 19.49 34.60 5.02
CA PRO A 414 18.21 35.27 5.31
C PRO A 414 18.03 36.58 4.55
N ALA A 415 19.11 37.38 4.42
CA ALA A 415 19.05 38.65 3.70
C ALA A 415 18.85 38.44 2.19
N VAL A 416 19.58 37.48 1.61
CA VAL A 416 19.46 37.12 0.19
C VAL A 416 18.07 36.57 -0.13
N GLN A 417 17.52 35.71 0.74
CA GLN A 417 16.14 35.23 0.62
C GLN A 417 15.14 36.40 0.65
N GLY A 418 15.29 37.32 1.61
CA GLY A 418 14.41 38.50 1.70
C GLY A 418 14.46 39.38 0.44
N ILE A 419 15.65 39.58 -0.15
CA ILE A 419 15.80 40.31 -1.42
C ILE A 419 15.09 39.57 -2.55
N ALA A 420 15.31 38.25 -2.67
CA ALA A 420 14.69 37.44 -3.70
C ALA A 420 13.17 37.48 -3.59
N GLU A 421 12.61 37.28 -2.40
CA GLU A 421 11.16 37.31 -2.19
C GLU A 421 10.53 38.68 -2.47
N GLN A 422 11.24 39.76 -2.10
CA GLN A 422 10.82 41.13 -2.38
C GLN A 422 10.84 41.45 -3.88
N VAL A 423 11.89 41.05 -4.60
CA VAL A 423 12.04 41.36 -6.02
C VAL A 423 11.18 40.44 -6.89
N TYR A 424 11.00 39.19 -6.47
CA TYR A 424 10.33 38.14 -7.25
C TYR A 424 8.85 37.98 -6.89
N LEU A 425 8.38 38.73 -5.89
CA LEU A 425 7.01 38.71 -5.39
C LEU A 425 6.51 37.31 -4.99
N GLY A 426 7.39 36.52 -4.40
CA GLY A 426 7.01 35.36 -3.58
C GLY A 426 8.16 34.43 -3.25
N ARG A 427 7.82 33.26 -2.71
CA ARG A 427 8.73 32.42 -1.93
C ARG A 427 9.97 31.99 -2.72
N ALA A 428 11.14 32.18 -2.11
CA ALA A 428 12.43 31.91 -2.71
C ALA A 428 13.40 31.15 -1.78
N GLY A 429 12.97 30.83 -0.56
CA GLY A 429 13.81 30.24 0.47
C GLY A 429 14.42 28.90 0.07
N ARG A 430 13.64 27.99 -0.51
CA ARG A 430 14.10 26.62 -0.80
C ARG A 430 15.18 26.59 -1.88
N TRP A 431 14.98 27.33 -2.97
CA TRP A 431 15.96 27.33 -4.06
C TRP A 431 17.22 28.12 -3.74
N ILE A 432 17.15 29.25 -3.01
CA ILE A 432 18.34 29.99 -2.56
C ILE A 432 19.20 29.10 -1.66
N THR A 433 18.56 28.42 -0.70
CA THR A 433 19.25 27.52 0.22
C THR A 433 19.87 26.34 -0.51
N SER A 434 19.13 25.70 -1.43
CA SER A 434 19.65 24.56 -2.18
C SER A 434 20.78 24.95 -3.13
N SER A 435 20.71 26.10 -3.82
CA SER A 435 21.81 26.61 -4.64
C SER A 435 23.09 26.82 -3.84
N PHE A 436 23.00 27.48 -2.68
CA PHE A 436 24.15 27.70 -1.81
C PHE A 436 24.74 26.39 -1.28
N GLN A 437 23.89 25.47 -0.79
CA GLN A 437 24.33 24.18 -0.24
C GLN A 437 24.89 23.22 -1.30
N ASP A 438 24.41 23.30 -2.54
CA ASP A 438 24.92 22.51 -3.67
C ASP A 438 26.27 23.02 -4.21
N GLY A 439 26.80 24.11 -3.64
CA GLY A 439 28.10 24.66 -4.01
C GLY A 439 28.08 25.59 -5.22
N ASP A 440 26.95 26.26 -5.50
CA ASP A 440 26.98 27.38 -6.45
C ASP A 440 27.93 28.47 -5.96
N LEU A 441 28.65 29.09 -6.90
CA LEU A 441 29.33 30.35 -6.62
C LEU A 441 28.26 31.39 -6.31
N ALA A 442 28.42 32.09 -5.20
CA ALA A 442 27.45 33.06 -4.73
C ALA A 442 28.16 34.32 -4.26
N PHE A 443 27.64 35.48 -4.68
CA PHE A 443 28.18 36.79 -4.35
C PHE A 443 27.08 37.70 -3.84
N VAL A 444 27.43 38.61 -2.93
CA VAL A 444 26.54 39.66 -2.42
C VAL A 444 27.14 41.03 -2.69
N ALA A 445 26.28 41.99 -3.03
CA ALA A 445 26.63 43.40 -3.12
C ALA A 445 26.20 44.11 -1.83
N THR A 446 27.11 44.90 -1.26
CA THR A 446 26.91 45.62 0.00
C THR A 446 27.03 47.14 -0.19
N VAL A 447 26.12 47.88 0.44
CA VAL A 447 26.17 49.36 0.54
C VAL A 447 25.93 49.71 2.00
N ASP A 448 26.84 50.50 2.59
CA ASP A 448 26.79 50.91 4.00
C ASP A 448 26.61 49.72 4.98
N GLY A 449 27.28 48.59 4.69
CA GLY A 449 27.19 47.37 5.49
C GLY A 449 25.91 46.54 5.29
N GLN A 450 24.95 47.02 4.49
CA GLN A 450 23.72 46.31 4.16
C GLN A 450 23.89 45.52 2.85
N ILE A 451 23.42 44.27 2.82
CA ILE A 451 23.30 43.49 1.58
C ILE A 451 22.12 44.03 0.76
N VAL A 452 22.40 44.41 -0.48
CA VAL A 452 21.43 45.06 -1.39
C VAL A 452 21.27 44.35 -2.73
N GLY A 453 22.08 43.33 -2.98
CA GLY A 453 21.96 42.48 -4.16
C GLY A 453 22.77 41.19 -4.02
N PHE A 454 22.53 40.25 -4.91
CA PHE A 454 23.20 38.96 -4.94
C PHE A 454 23.29 38.40 -6.37
N ALA A 455 24.17 37.44 -6.59
CA ALA A 455 24.27 36.73 -7.85
C ALA A 455 24.81 35.30 -7.65
N PHE A 456 24.29 34.34 -8.42
CA PHE A 456 24.74 32.95 -8.40
C PHE A 456 25.37 32.51 -9.73
N ALA A 457 26.20 31.48 -9.68
CA ALA A 457 26.64 30.71 -10.84
C ALA A 457 26.84 29.23 -10.48
N THR A 458 26.28 28.35 -11.31
CA THR A 458 26.47 26.89 -11.24
C THR A 458 27.59 26.48 -12.18
N VAL A 459 28.58 25.72 -11.69
CA VAL A 459 29.66 25.15 -12.51
C VAL A 459 29.42 23.65 -12.72
N ALA A 460 29.53 23.20 -13.97
CA ALA A 460 29.43 21.79 -14.36
C ALA A 460 30.57 21.45 -15.34
N GLY A 461 31.64 20.83 -14.83
CA GLY A 461 32.84 20.57 -15.62
C GLY A 461 33.52 21.88 -16.03
N THR A 462 33.71 22.10 -17.33
CA THR A 462 34.27 23.34 -17.89
C THR A 462 33.21 24.34 -18.34
N GLU A 463 31.95 24.12 -17.98
CA GLU A 463 30.82 24.98 -18.32
C GLU A 463 30.22 25.63 -17.07
N ALA A 464 29.67 26.83 -17.21
CA ALA A 464 28.97 27.52 -16.14
C ALA A 464 27.63 28.10 -16.60
N ARG A 465 26.65 28.10 -15.71
CA ARG A 465 25.37 28.79 -15.88
C ARG A 465 25.28 29.90 -14.84
N LEU A 466 25.21 31.14 -15.30
CA LEU A 466 24.99 32.29 -14.45
C LEU A 466 23.48 32.47 -14.27
N HIS A 467 23.03 32.66 -13.03
CA HIS A 467 21.61 32.86 -12.75
C HIS A 467 21.41 33.82 -11.58
N SER A 468 20.19 34.37 -11.48
CA SER A 468 19.72 35.15 -10.34
C SER A 468 20.59 36.37 -9.97
N LEU A 469 20.85 37.29 -10.92
CA LEU A 469 21.59 38.54 -10.64
C LEU A 469 20.62 39.62 -10.18
N THR A 470 20.40 39.72 -8.88
CA THR A 470 19.35 40.59 -8.37
C THR A 470 19.90 41.73 -7.54
N VAL A 471 19.44 42.95 -7.82
CA VAL A 471 19.69 44.15 -7.02
C VAL A 471 18.35 44.77 -6.63
N LEU A 472 18.22 45.15 -5.36
CA LEU A 472 17.06 45.85 -4.82
C LEU A 472 16.75 47.12 -5.65
N PRO A 473 15.47 47.39 -6.00
CA PRO A 473 15.10 48.49 -6.89
C PRO A 473 15.74 49.85 -6.55
N ARG A 474 15.80 50.20 -5.25
CA ARG A 474 16.35 51.48 -4.77
C ARG A 474 17.87 51.66 -4.94
N TYR A 475 18.60 50.58 -5.22
CA TYR A 475 20.06 50.60 -5.44
C TYR A 475 20.47 50.30 -6.89
N ARG A 476 19.50 50.20 -7.82
CA ARG A 476 19.78 49.98 -9.25
C ARG A 476 20.39 51.23 -9.90
N ALA A 477 20.94 51.05 -11.10
CA ALA A 477 21.63 52.08 -11.88
C ALA A 477 22.90 52.68 -11.22
N ARG A 478 23.50 51.98 -10.24
CA ARG A 478 24.74 52.37 -9.54
C ARG A 478 25.93 51.46 -9.84
N GLY A 479 25.88 50.66 -10.92
CA GLY A 479 26.96 49.73 -11.28
C GLY A 479 26.97 48.39 -10.51
N LEU A 480 26.20 48.23 -9.45
CA LEU A 480 26.21 47.00 -8.61
C LEU A 480 25.99 45.68 -9.39
N GLY A 481 25.12 45.68 -10.41
CA GLY A 481 24.93 44.51 -11.27
C GLY A 481 26.17 44.20 -12.13
N THR A 482 26.89 45.24 -12.57
CA THR A 482 28.16 45.08 -13.29
C THR A 482 29.24 44.51 -12.37
N GLU A 483 29.34 44.99 -11.14
CA GLU A 483 30.27 44.45 -10.13
C GLU A 483 29.98 42.98 -9.81
N LEU A 484 28.71 42.61 -9.60
CA LEU A 484 28.29 41.22 -9.39
C LEU A 484 28.57 40.33 -10.60
N MET A 485 28.44 40.85 -11.82
CA MET A 485 28.82 40.12 -13.03
C MET A 485 30.34 39.91 -13.10
N ALA A 486 31.13 40.96 -12.86
CA ALA A 486 32.58 40.91 -12.88
C ALA A 486 33.14 39.92 -11.84
N ALA A 487 32.60 39.92 -10.62
CA ALA A 487 32.97 38.96 -9.57
C ALA A 487 32.72 37.51 -9.99
N ARG A 488 31.56 37.21 -10.59
CA ARG A 488 31.27 35.88 -11.13
C ARG A 488 32.23 35.49 -12.24
N LEU A 489 32.47 36.36 -13.22
CA LEU A 489 33.39 36.07 -14.34
C LEU A 489 34.83 35.83 -13.86
N SER A 490 35.29 36.62 -12.90
CA SER A 490 36.61 36.43 -12.28
C SER A 490 36.74 35.06 -11.61
N ALA A 491 35.72 34.64 -10.83
CA ALA A 491 35.71 33.32 -10.22
C ALA A 491 35.60 32.18 -11.25
N LEU A 492 34.81 32.35 -12.32
CA LEU A 492 34.70 31.35 -13.39
C LEU A 492 36.03 31.19 -14.16
N SER A 493 36.73 32.29 -14.42
CA SER A 493 38.04 32.28 -15.04
C SER A 493 39.06 31.52 -14.18
N ALA A 494 39.08 31.77 -12.87
CA ALA A 494 39.94 31.08 -11.92
C ALA A 494 39.66 29.57 -11.83
N LEU A 495 38.42 29.14 -12.11
CA LEU A 495 38.03 27.73 -12.14
C LEU A 495 38.27 27.05 -13.51
N GLY A 496 38.82 27.77 -14.50
CA GLY A 496 39.10 27.22 -15.83
C GLY A 496 37.84 26.91 -16.64
N VAL A 497 36.74 27.62 -16.37
CA VAL A 497 35.51 27.54 -17.17
C VAL A 497 35.82 28.07 -18.57
N ARG A 498 35.38 27.34 -19.60
CA ARG A 498 35.58 27.67 -21.02
C ARG A 498 34.31 28.20 -21.70
N ARG A 499 33.16 28.00 -21.06
CA ARG A 499 31.86 28.41 -21.61
C ARG A 499 30.93 28.81 -20.48
N ALA A 500 30.39 30.02 -20.55
CA ALA A 500 29.38 30.52 -19.63
C ALA A 500 28.08 30.81 -20.38
N VAL A 501 26.94 30.38 -19.82
CA VAL A 501 25.60 30.68 -20.36
C VAL A 501 24.75 31.43 -19.35
N VAL A 502 23.85 32.27 -19.85
CA VAL A 502 22.82 32.95 -19.06
C VAL A 502 21.53 33.06 -19.85
N GLU A 503 20.40 32.88 -19.20
CA GLU A 503 19.07 33.12 -19.78
C GLU A 503 18.50 34.44 -19.26
N ILE A 504 18.14 35.35 -20.17
CA ILE A 504 17.62 36.68 -19.81
C ILE A 504 16.35 36.96 -20.63
N SER A 505 15.25 37.37 -19.96
CA SER A 505 14.02 37.78 -20.65
C SER A 505 14.30 38.89 -21.66
N GLN A 506 13.68 38.81 -22.83
CA GLN A 506 13.77 39.85 -23.86
C GLN A 506 13.26 41.21 -23.39
N HIS A 507 12.45 41.23 -22.33
CA HIS A 507 11.93 42.44 -21.72
C HIS A 507 12.85 43.03 -20.64
N ASN A 508 13.94 42.36 -20.27
CA ASN A 508 14.90 42.81 -19.26
C ASN A 508 16.10 43.53 -19.91
N ALA A 509 15.84 44.71 -20.46
CA ALA A 509 16.87 45.52 -21.12
C ALA A 509 18.05 45.91 -20.20
N ALA A 510 17.85 45.94 -18.88
CA ALA A 510 18.91 46.25 -17.93
C ALA A 510 19.92 45.09 -17.80
N SER A 511 19.45 43.87 -17.53
CA SER A 511 20.35 42.70 -17.42
C SER A 511 20.96 42.33 -18.78
N LEU A 512 20.23 42.50 -19.89
CA LEU A 512 20.79 42.34 -21.25
C LEU A 512 21.98 43.28 -21.48
N ARG A 513 21.85 44.56 -21.10
CA ARG A 513 22.94 45.54 -21.24
C ARG A 513 24.16 45.17 -20.40
N VAL A 514 23.97 44.63 -19.20
CA VAL A 514 25.07 44.12 -18.35
C VAL A 514 25.76 42.93 -19.03
N ALA A 515 24.99 41.97 -19.55
CA ALA A 515 25.53 40.78 -20.20
C ALA A 515 26.29 41.13 -21.50
N TYR A 516 25.72 41.96 -22.38
CA TYR A 516 26.40 42.37 -23.62
C TYR A 516 27.69 43.15 -23.34
N ARG A 517 27.71 44.02 -22.33
CA ARG A 517 28.95 44.72 -21.92
C ARG A 517 30.02 43.77 -21.38
N ALA A 518 29.60 42.66 -20.78
CA ALA A 518 30.49 41.61 -20.31
C ALA A 518 30.93 40.64 -21.44
N GLY A 519 30.53 40.88 -22.69
CA GLY A 519 30.96 40.12 -23.86
C GLY A 519 30.06 38.93 -24.23
N PHE A 520 28.92 38.74 -23.55
CA PHE A 520 27.98 37.69 -23.91
C PHE A 520 27.32 37.97 -25.27
N ALA A 521 27.07 36.93 -26.06
CA ALA A 521 26.40 37.00 -27.35
C ALA A 521 25.18 36.05 -27.41
N PRO A 522 24.08 36.41 -28.11
CA PRO A 522 22.90 35.58 -28.20
C PRO A 522 23.15 34.33 -29.07
N VAL A 523 22.81 33.15 -28.53
CA VAL A 523 22.99 31.85 -29.22
C VAL A 523 21.70 31.05 -29.36
N GLY A 524 20.67 31.34 -28.59
CA GLY A 524 19.42 30.59 -28.61
C GLY A 524 18.29 31.26 -27.82
N LYS A 525 17.19 30.54 -27.65
CA LYS A 525 16.04 31.00 -26.87
C LYS A 525 15.52 29.90 -25.94
N SER A 526 14.99 30.31 -24.79
CA SER A 526 14.15 29.48 -23.94
C SER A 526 12.79 30.15 -23.81
N VAL A 527 11.72 29.39 -23.96
CA VAL A 527 10.34 29.92 -23.97
C VAL A 527 9.65 29.49 -22.68
N HIS A 528 9.04 30.45 -22.00
CA HIS A 528 8.18 30.19 -20.87
C HIS A 528 6.77 29.88 -21.38
N TYR A 529 6.26 28.69 -21.07
CA TYR A 529 4.90 28.26 -21.35
C TYR A 529 4.05 28.27 -20.09
N ALA A 530 2.83 28.78 -20.17
CA ALA A 530 1.87 28.86 -19.07
C ALA A 530 0.45 28.46 -19.50
N ARG A 531 -0.40 28.02 -18.56
CA ARG A 531 -1.82 27.67 -18.84
C ARG A 531 -2.77 28.86 -18.80
N GLN A 532 -2.53 29.83 -17.92
CA GLN A 532 -3.34 31.03 -17.78
C GLN A 532 -2.42 32.24 -17.67
N ALA A 533 -2.82 33.36 -18.26
CA ALA A 533 -2.10 34.62 -18.12
C ALA A 533 -1.95 34.99 -16.63
N GLN A 534 -3.00 34.94 -15.79
CA GLN A 534 -3.01 35.59 -14.46
C GLN A 534 -2.00 35.11 -13.38
N THR A 535 -1.24 34.02 -13.55
CA THR A 535 -0.14 33.62 -12.63
C THR A 535 1.14 34.47 -12.82
N LEU A 536 0.94 35.71 -13.28
CA LEU A 536 1.76 36.48 -14.22
C LEU A 536 2.92 37.27 -13.58
N ALA A 537 2.80 37.65 -12.31
CA ALA A 537 3.77 38.54 -11.67
C ALA A 537 5.03 37.81 -11.12
N LEU A 538 4.91 36.50 -10.87
CA LEU A 538 5.86 35.73 -10.06
C LEU A 538 6.98 35.05 -10.87
N ALA A 539 6.70 34.64 -12.11
CA ALA A 539 7.70 34.02 -12.99
C ALA A 539 8.54 35.06 -13.74
N PHE A 540 7.93 36.18 -14.13
CA PHE A 540 8.59 37.29 -14.83
C PHE A 540 9.72 37.93 -14.01
N GLN A 541 9.68 37.80 -12.68
CA GLN A 541 10.61 38.49 -11.80
C GLN A 541 11.76 37.61 -11.27
N ARG A 542 11.67 36.27 -11.34
CA ARG A 542 12.66 35.34 -10.74
C ARG A 542 14.02 35.25 -11.44
N GLN A 543 14.20 35.92 -12.58
CA GLN A 543 15.46 35.91 -13.33
C GLN A 543 15.95 37.33 -13.68
N PHE A 544 15.57 38.35 -12.89
CA PHE A 544 16.32 39.61 -12.87
C PHE A 544 17.73 39.36 -12.37
#